data_AF-A0A6C0LS04-F1
#
_entry.id   AF-A0A6C0LS04-F1
#
_cell.length_a   1.000
_cell.length_b   1.000
_cell.length_c   1.000
_cell.angle_alpha   90.00
_cell.angle_beta   90.00
_cell.angle_gamma   90.00
#
_symmetry.space_group_name_H-M   'P 1'
#
loop_
_entity.id
_entity.type
_entity.pdbx_description
1 polymer ?
#
loop_
_entity_poly.entity_id
_entity_poly.type
_entity_poly.pdbx_seq_one_letter_code
_entity_poly.pdbx_strand_id
1 'polypeptide(L)'
;MPNPNRKRNRQTKKQFRKKSHRKRARISKRRGGEPPFKPMNCSPAVKGKISNQNSCLPEDVLLKIRKEYNKDHPDKKITATNFRELWEIIRDRLHEDLKCKTEDCWLKIIDDENVRKMYDDMLFAPDKPPEWTHNPDEWLSNYDISDVLKQYESTYPDFKYFDPSPIDFDSKPTGENGRCVTDELCKFNLKDYYHDETSNKNKTKFGMVFNLDKHDEPGSHWVSLFTDLKDKQKPFIMYFDSAGDEIQPEIKELADRIIIQAKDLGIQLTSNYERVEHQRGNSECGMYCLYYIISLLTGKAGKLKNTGGNPDNSSSELINLHDYAAKVEYFKGGQRIPDQYVFKKRDEYFNNQK
;
A
#
# COMPACT_ATOMS: atom_id res chain seq x y z
N MET A 1 -98.65 38.48 -12.17
CA MET A 1 -99.07 38.12 -10.80
C MET A 1 -98.66 36.68 -10.52
N PRO A 2 -98.19 36.27 -9.33
CA PRO A 2 -97.32 36.92 -8.35
C PRO A 2 -96.07 36.06 -7.96
N ASN A 3 -95.06 36.71 -7.39
CA ASN A 3 -94.03 36.16 -6.47
C ASN A 3 -94.76 35.69 -5.16
N PRO A 4 -94.29 34.77 -4.27
CA PRO A 4 -92.98 34.87 -3.57
C PRO A 4 -92.35 33.59 -2.92
N ASN A 5 -91.19 33.82 -2.29
CA ASN A 5 -90.59 33.13 -1.12
C ASN A 5 -89.81 31.82 -1.32
N ARG A 6 -88.47 31.73 -1.18
CA ARG A 6 -87.51 32.18 -0.13
C ARG A 6 -87.58 31.36 1.18
N LYS A 7 -86.53 30.57 1.46
CA LYS A 7 -85.90 30.20 2.77
C LYS A 7 -85.07 28.91 2.56
N ARG A 8 -83.88 28.68 3.12
CA ARG A 8 -82.95 29.43 3.97
C ARG A 8 -81.62 28.65 3.94
N ASN A 9 -80.51 29.38 4.01
CA ASN A 9 -79.14 28.89 4.17
C ASN A 9 -78.98 27.82 5.26
N ARG A 10 -78.21 26.75 4.98
CA ARG A 10 -77.37 26.07 5.98
C ARG A 10 -76.08 25.57 5.31
N GLN A 11 -75.02 26.36 5.47
CA GLN A 11 -73.65 25.92 5.30
C GLN A 11 -73.38 24.74 6.25
N THR A 12 -72.93 23.62 5.71
CA THR A 12 -72.25 22.58 6.48
C THR A 12 -70.85 22.39 5.91
N LYS A 13 -69.87 22.87 6.69
CA LYS A 13 -68.43 22.69 6.47
C LYS A 13 -68.11 21.20 6.34
N LYS A 14 -67.74 20.74 5.14
CA LYS A 14 -67.08 19.43 4.98
C LYS A 14 -65.67 19.55 5.55
N GLN A 15 -65.48 19.05 6.78
CA GLN A 15 -64.17 18.85 7.37
C GLN A 15 -63.40 17.80 6.56
N PHE A 16 -62.33 18.22 5.89
CA PHE A 16 -61.33 17.31 5.35
C PHE A 16 -60.56 16.67 6.51
N ARG A 17 -60.91 15.44 6.89
CA ARG A 17 -60.08 14.60 7.77
C ARG A 17 -58.81 14.21 7.02
N LYS A 18 -57.69 14.91 7.27
CA LYS A 18 -56.34 14.41 6.93
C LYS A 18 -56.11 13.12 7.72
N LYS A 19 -56.16 11.96 7.03
CA LYS A 19 -55.66 10.70 7.60
C LYS A 19 -54.14 10.79 7.72
N SER A 20 -53.67 11.14 8.92
CA SER A 20 -52.27 10.99 9.31
C SER A 20 -51.93 9.50 9.36
N HIS A 21 -51.39 8.95 8.27
CA HIS A 21 -50.69 7.67 8.32
C HIS A 21 -49.35 7.87 9.04
N ARG A 22 -49.35 7.78 10.37
CA ARG A 22 -48.12 7.52 11.12
C ARG A 22 -47.63 6.13 10.71
N LYS A 23 -46.69 6.07 9.76
CA LYS A 23 -45.86 4.88 9.54
C LYS A 23 -45.15 4.61 10.86
N ARG A 24 -45.61 3.61 11.63
CA ARG A 24 -44.80 3.05 12.71
C ARG A 24 -43.53 2.52 12.07
N ALA A 25 -42.41 3.18 12.34
CA ALA A 25 -41.11 2.67 11.98
C ALA A 25 -40.99 1.26 12.56
N ARG A 26 -40.91 0.24 11.70
CA ARG A 26 -40.43 -1.06 12.12
C ARG A 26 -38.97 -0.86 12.47
N ILE A 27 -38.69 -0.60 13.75
CA ILE A 27 -37.34 -0.76 14.29
C ILE A 27 -37.06 -2.25 14.16
N SER A 28 -36.43 -2.65 13.07
CA SER A 28 -35.78 -3.95 13.02
C SER A 28 -34.71 -3.89 14.11
N LYS A 29 -34.91 -4.58 15.22
CA LYS A 29 -33.81 -4.94 16.10
C LYS A 29 -32.83 -5.71 15.21
N ARG A 30 -31.76 -5.05 14.76
CA ARG A 30 -30.58 -5.75 14.26
C ARG A 30 -30.18 -6.65 15.42
N ARG A 31 -30.35 -7.96 15.27
CA ARG A 31 -29.74 -8.93 16.18
C ARG A 31 -28.26 -8.60 16.12
N GLY A 32 -27.71 -8.05 17.20
CA GLY A 32 -26.29 -7.78 17.32
C GLY A 32 -25.57 -9.11 17.34
N GLY A 33 -25.24 -9.64 16.16
CA GLY A 33 -24.20 -10.64 16.03
C GLY A 33 -22.86 -9.95 16.25
N GLU A 34 -21.91 -10.66 16.84
CA GLU A 34 -20.53 -10.21 16.89
C GLU A 34 -20.03 -9.94 15.46
N PRO A 35 -19.22 -8.89 15.26
CA PRO A 35 -18.69 -8.58 13.94
C PRO A 35 -17.85 -9.75 13.41
N PRO A 36 -17.95 -10.06 12.10
CA PRO A 36 -17.26 -11.20 11.51
C PRO A 36 -15.73 -11.01 11.56
N PHE A 37 -15.02 -12.15 11.49
CA PHE A 37 -13.58 -12.20 11.29
C PHE A 37 -13.16 -11.36 10.07
N LYS A 38 -12.11 -10.56 10.21
CA LYS A 38 -11.62 -9.64 9.18
C LYS A 38 -10.31 -10.16 8.58
N PRO A 39 -10.26 -10.40 7.26
CA PRO A 39 -9.00 -10.68 6.57
C PRO A 39 -8.02 -9.51 6.71
N MET A 40 -6.73 -9.84 6.65
CA MET A 40 -5.64 -8.87 6.64
C MET A 40 -4.98 -8.82 5.27
N ASN A 41 -4.37 -7.67 4.97
CA ASN A 41 -3.42 -7.54 3.89
C ASN A 41 -2.11 -8.21 4.29
N CYS A 42 -1.64 -9.10 3.44
CA CYS A 42 -0.44 -9.88 3.70
C CYS A 42 0.78 -9.17 3.14
N SER A 43 1.91 -9.34 3.82
CA SER A 43 3.22 -8.97 3.30
C SER A 43 3.49 -9.68 1.95
N PRO A 44 4.21 -9.05 1.02
CA PRO A 44 4.63 -9.71 -0.22
C PRO A 44 5.42 -11.01 0.02
N ALA A 45 6.07 -11.15 1.19
CA ALA A 45 6.93 -12.29 1.53
C ALA A 45 6.18 -13.63 1.67
N VAL A 46 4.86 -13.60 1.94
CA VAL A 46 4.05 -14.82 2.14
C VAL A 46 3.33 -15.29 0.87
N LYS A 47 3.40 -14.52 -0.21
CA LYS A 47 2.75 -14.84 -1.47
C LYS A 47 3.24 -16.20 -2.01
N GLY A 48 2.32 -17.13 -2.23
CA GLY A 48 2.62 -18.47 -2.71
C GLY A 48 3.14 -19.45 -1.63
N LYS A 49 3.19 -19.04 -0.36
CA LYS A 49 3.59 -19.88 0.79
C LYS A 49 2.40 -20.27 1.69
N ILE A 50 1.19 -19.89 1.29
CA ILE A 50 -0.05 -20.05 2.06
C ILE A 50 -0.96 -21.10 1.42
N SER A 51 -1.45 -22.03 2.23
CA SER A 51 -2.39 -23.08 1.81
C SER A 51 -3.85 -22.64 1.90
N ASN A 52 -4.13 -21.55 2.61
CA ASN A 52 -5.44 -20.90 2.68
C ASN A 52 -5.35 -19.51 2.03
N GLN A 53 -6.10 -19.29 0.95
CA GLN A 53 -6.09 -18.02 0.20
C GLN A 53 -6.60 -16.82 1.01
N ASN A 54 -7.29 -17.06 2.14
CA ASN A 54 -7.83 -16.02 3.02
C ASN A 54 -6.95 -15.78 4.26
N SER A 55 -5.69 -16.23 4.24
CA SER A 55 -4.76 -16.16 5.37
C SER A 55 -3.42 -15.60 4.94
N CYS A 56 -2.77 -14.88 5.84
CA CYS A 56 -1.37 -14.47 5.72
C CYS A 56 -0.41 -15.41 6.42
N LEU A 57 -0.89 -16.49 7.06
CA LEU A 57 -0.09 -17.39 7.89
C LEU A 57 0.39 -18.61 7.09
N PRO A 58 1.70 -18.76 6.85
CA PRO A 58 2.28 -19.98 6.34
C PRO A 58 2.08 -21.17 7.30
N GLU A 59 2.26 -22.36 6.75
CA GLU A 59 2.03 -23.63 7.46
C GLU A 59 2.85 -23.77 8.74
N ASP A 60 4.13 -23.39 8.72
CA ASP A 60 5.01 -23.45 9.89
C ASP A 60 4.56 -22.50 11.01
N VAL A 61 4.04 -21.32 10.65
CA VAL A 61 3.47 -20.37 11.61
C VAL A 61 2.20 -20.93 12.26
N LEU A 62 1.32 -21.59 11.48
CA LEU A 62 0.15 -22.26 12.03
C LEU A 62 0.53 -23.40 12.99
N LEU A 63 1.57 -24.17 12.67
CA LEU A 63 2.09 -25.20 13.57
C LEU A 63 2.68 -24.61 14.85
N LYS A 64 3.35 -23.45 14.75
CA LYS A 64 3.86 -22.71 15.91
C LYS A 64 2.72 -22.21 16.80
N ILE A 65 1.70 -21.57 16.24
CA ILE A 65 0.50 -21.12 16.96
C ILE A 65 -0.19 -22.30 17.66
N ARG A 66 -0.38 -23.42 16.95
CA ARG A 66 -0.94 -24.66 17.51
C ARG A 66 -0.14 -25.16 18.71
N LYS A 67 1.19 -25.16 18.60
CA LYS A 67 2.09 -25.63 19.65
C LYS A 67 1.96 -24.77 20.91
N GLU A 68 1.99 -23.44 20.76
CA GLU A 68 1.82 -22.51 21.88
C GLU A 68 0.42 -22.62 22.49
N TYR A 69 -0.64 -22.66 21.67
CA TYR A 69 -2.00 -22.87 22.16
C TYR A 69 -2.14 -24.15 23.01
N ASN A 70 -1.61 -25.27 22.51
CA ASN A 70 -1.71 -26.57 23.17
C ASN A 70 -0.90 -26.66 24.48
N LYS A 71 0.10 -25.80 24.67
CA LYS A 71 0.87 -25.69 25.94
C LYS A 71 -0.06 -25.22 27.06
N ASP A 72 -0.89 -24.23 26.77
CA ASP A 72 -1.80 -23.62 27.75
C ASP A 72 -3.16 -24.32 27.82
N HIS A 73 -3.47 -25.19 26.85
CA HIS A 73 -4.75 -25.90 26.75
C HIS A 73 -4.58 -27.43 26.69
N PRO A 74 -4.05 -28.07 27.75
CA PRO A 74 -3.77 -29.51 27.75
C PRO A 74 -5.01 -30.39 27.54
N ASP A 75 -6.18 -29.92 27.97
CA ASP A 75 -7.46 -30.66 27.87
C ASP A 75 -8.24 -30.39 26.58
N LYS A 76 -7.85 -29.36 25.81
CA LYS A 76 -8.53 -28.95 24.57
C LYS A 76 -7.54 -28.80 23.41
N LYS A 77 -6.60 -29.75 23.32
CA LYS A 77 -5.56 -29.72 22.29
C LYS A 77 -6.14 -29.73 20.88
N ILE A 78 -5.55 -28.91 20.03
CA ILE A 78 -5.76 -28.91 18.59
C ILE A 78 -4.88 -30.00 17.97
N THR A 79 -5.48 -30.99 17.32
CA THR A 79 -4.79 -32.15 16.72
C THR A 79 -4.90 -32.19 15.19
N ALA A 80 -5.58 -31.23 14.57
CA ALA A 80 -5.76 -31.17 13.12
C ALA A 80 -4.43 -31.19 12.37
N THR A 81 -4.40 -31.98 11.30
CA THR A 81 -3.26 -32.17 10.40
C THR A 81 -3.43 -31.45 9.07
N ASN A 82 -4.68 -31.24 8.63
CA ASN A 82 -4.97 -30.44 7.46
C ASN A 82 -4.84 -28.94 7.80
N PHE A 83 -4.10 -28.17 7.02
CA PHE A 83 -3.82 -26.77 7.33
C PHE A 83 -5.03 -25.84 7.25
N ARG A 84 -5.99 -26.13 6.36
CA ARG A 84 -7.23 -25.35 6.29
C ARG A 84 -8.10 -25.60 7.52
N GLU A 85 -8.24 -26.86 7.92
CA GLU A 85 -8.94 -27.24 9.15
C GLU A 85 -8.25 -26.66 10.39
N LEU A 86 -6.92 -26.77 10.46
CA LEU A 86 -6.12 -26.19 11.53
C LEU A 86 -6.35 -24.69 11.66
N TRP A 87 -6.35 -23.97 10.54
CA TRP A 87 -6.64 -22.55 10.49
C TRP A 87 -8.04 -22.22 11.03
N GLU A 88 -9.07 -22.97 10.60
CA GLU A 88 -10.45 -22.76 11.05
C GLU A 88 -10.60 -23.00 12.56
N ILE A 89 -9.97 -24.05 13.09
CA ILE A 89 -9.96 -24.34 14.52
C ILE A 89 -9.22 -23.23 15.29
N ILE A 90 -8.03 -22.81 14.84
CA ILE A 90 -7.27 -21.71 15.48
C ILE A 90 -8.11 -20.44 15.51
N ARG A 91 -8.77 -20.07 14.39
CA ARG A 91 -9.66 -18.91 14.31
C ARG A 91 -10.73 -18.99 15.38
N ASP A 92 -11.44 -20.12 15.47
CA ASP A 92 -12.58 -20.26 16.37
C ASP A 92 -12.13 -20.26 17.84
N ARG A 93 -11.02 -20.95 18.16
CA ARG A 93 -10.45 -21.00 19.51
C ARG A 93 -9.97 -19.63 19.98
N LEU A 94 -9.15 -18.94 19.17
CA LEU A 94 -8.60 -17.64 19.57
C LEU A 94 -9.64 -16.52 19.52
N HIS A 95 -10.70 -16.68 18.73
CA HIS A 95 -11.88 -15.82 18.84
C HIS A 95 -12.61 -16.04 20.17
N GLU A 96 -12.83 -17.29 20.58
CA GLU A 96 -13.46 -17.62 21.87
C GLU A 96 -12.63 -17.12 23.06
N ASP A 97 -11.34 -17.47 23.08
CA ASP A 97 -10.43 -17.31 24.23
C ASP A 97 -9.89 -15.87 24.34
N LEU A 98 -9.48 -15.25 23.22
CA LEU A 98 -8.81 -13.94 23.21
C LEU A 98 -9.62 -12.83 22.54
N LYS A 99 -10.83 -13.13 22.04
CA LYS A 99 -11.66 -12.17 21.28
C LYS A 99 -10.95 -11.60 20.05
N CYS A 100 -10.04 -12.37 19.47
CA CYS A 100 -9.33 -11.99 18.25
C CYS A 100 -10.28 -11.88 17.05
N LYS A 101 -10.05 -10.87 16.20
CA LYS A 101 -10.85 -10.58 14.99
C LYS A 101 -10.03 -10.63 13.70
N THR A 102 -8.72 -10.72 13.83
CA THR A 102 -7.69 -10.65 12.79
C THR A 102 -6.57 -11.61 13.16
N GLU A 103 -5.72 -11.99 12.20
CA GLU A 103 -4.67 -13.00 12.40
C GLU A 103 -3.47 -12.50 13.19
N ASP A 104 -3.12 -11.22 13.07
CA ASP A 104 -2.05 -10.58 13.87
C ASP A 104 -2.32 -10.70 15.38
N CYS A 105 -3.59 -10.59 15.79
CA CYS A 105 -4.02 -10.82 17.16
C CYS A 105 -3.68 -12.24 17.65
N TRP A 106 -3.65 -13.23 16.75
CA TRP A 106 -3.33 -14.62 17.12
C TRP A 106 -1.89 -14.77 17.60
N LEU A 107 -0.98 -13.89 17.15
CA LEU A 107 0.40 -13.90 17.59
C LEU A 107 0.55 -13.58 19.09
N LYS A 108 -0.51 -13.10 19.77
CA LYS A 108 -0.55 -12.93 21.23
C LYS A 108 -0.39 -14.24 22.00
N ILE A 109 -0.67 -15.40 21.38
CA ILE A 109 -0.43 -16.71 22.00
C ILE A 109 1.06 -17.05 22.07
N ILE A 110 1.91 -16.36 21.31
CA ILE A 110 3.36 -16.58 21.33
C ILE A 110 3.94 -15.74 22.45
N ASP A 111 4.48 -16.40 23.48
CA ASP A 111 5.05 -15.75 24.67
C ASP A 111 6.23 -14.82 24.35
N ASP A 112 7.08 -15.24 23.40
CA ASP A 112 8.28 -14.49 23.01
C ASP A 112 7.91 -13.27 22.15
N GLU A 113 8.11 -12.08 22.72
CA GLU A 113 7.79 -10.80 22.08
C GLU A 113 8.61 -10.53 20.82
N ASN A 114 9.88 -10.95 20.78
CA ASN A 114 10.72 -10.77 19.59
C ASN A 114 10.23 -11.65 18.45
N VAL A 115 9.85 -12.90 18.75
CA VAL A 115 9.26 -13.82 17.77
C VAL A 115 7.91 -13.29 17.28
N ARG A 116 7.09 -12.74 18.18
CA ARG A 116 5.82 -12.10 17.82
C ARG A 116 6.03 -10.96 16.85
N LYS A 117 6.92 -10.02 17.19
CA LYS A 117 7.24 -8.87 16.33
C LYS A 117 7.80 -9.29 14.98
N MET A 118 8.72 -10.26 14.96
CA MET A 118 9.28 -10.80 13.72
C MET A 118 8.18 -11.40 12.83
N TYR A 119 7.25 -12.19 13.37
CA TYR A 119 6.14 -12.71 12.58
C TYR A 119 5.21 -11.61 12.11
N ASP A 120 4.92 -10.61 12.95
CA ASP A 120 4.07 -9.50 12.57
C ASP A 120 4.62 -8.75 11.36
N ASP A 121 5.88 -8.32 11.44
CA ASP A 121 6.60 -7.57 10.40
C ASP A 121 6.76 -8.39 9.10
N MET A 122 6.91 -9.72 9.20
CA MET A 122 7.12 -10.60 8.05
C MET A 122 5.82 -11.01 7.35
N LEU A 123 4.70 -11.14 8.09
CA LEU A 123 3.47 -11.78 7.58
C LEU A 123 2.42 -10.77 7.11
N PHE A 124 2.32 -9.61 7.75
CA PHE A 124 1.25 -8.64 7.50
C PHE A 124 1.79 -7.37 6.88
N ALA A 125 1.00 -6.73 6.02
CA ALA A 125 1.28 -5.35 5.61
C ALA A 125 1.25 -4.41 6.83
N PRO A 126 2.01 -3.30 6.84
CA PRO A 126 2.05 -2.38 7.98
C PRO A 126 0.67 -1.79 8.30
N ASP A 127 0.48 -1.33 9.53
CA ASP A 127 -0.75 -0.64 9.91
C ASP A 127 -0.83 0.74 9.23
N LYS A 128 -2.05 1.20 8.97
CA LYS A 128 -2.29 2.57 8.47
C LYS A 128 -1.71 3.60 9.44
N PRO A 129 -1.21 4.74 8.93
CA PRO A 129 -0.82 5.88 9.74
C PRO A 129 -1.95 6.27 10.73
N PRO A 130 -1.65 6.53 12.02
CA PRO A 130 -2.63 6.97 13.02
C PRO A 130 -3.50 8.15 12.57
N GLU A 131 -2.89 9.07 11.85
CA GLU A 131 -3.50 10.28 11.33
C GLU A 131 -4.67 9.96 10.40
N TRP A 132 -4.62 8.85 9.65
CA TRP A 132 -5.69 8.44 8.72
C TRP A 132 -7.00 8.08 9.41
N THR A 133 -6.99 7.82 10.72
CA THR A 133 -8.22 7.64 11.50
C THR A 133 -9.07 8.91 11.55
N HIS A 134 -8.43 10.08 11.49
CA HIS A 134 -9.09 11.38 11.59
C HIS A 134 -9.02 12.19 10.28
N ASN A 135 -7.93 12.05 9.55
CA ASN A 135 -7.68 12.66 8.26
C ASN A 135 -7.24 11.59 7.24
N PRO A 136 -8.17 10.95 6.52
CA PRO A 136 -7.84 9.90 5.57
C PRO A 136 -7.05 10.41 4.36
N ASP A 137 -6.90 11.72 4.19
CA ASP A 137 -6.10 12.34 3.12
C ASP A 137 -4.72 12.83 3.64
N GLU A 138 -4.34 12.53 4.89
CA GLU A 138 -3.01 12.87 5.40
C GLU A 138 -1.93 12.22 4.53
N TRP A 139 -0.83 12.94 4.35
CA TRP A 139 0.32 12.48 3.58
C TRP A 139 1.00 11.31 4.27
N LEU A 140 1.63 10.44 3.47
CA LEU A 140 2.55 9.46 4.04
C LEU A 140 3.78 10.18 4.58
N SER A 141 4.22 9.77 5.76
CA SER A 141 5.55 10.08 6.29
C SER A 141 6.63 9.23 5.61
N ASN A 142 7.89 9.57 5.88
CA ASN A 142 9.02 8.73 5.51
C ASN A 142 8.93 7.31 6.11
N TYR A 143 8.44 7.19 7.35
CA TYR A 143 8.30 5.89 8.01
C TYR A 143 7.26 5.01 7.32
N ASP A 144 6.12 5.57 6.94
CA ASP A 144 5.06 4.81 6.29
C ASP A 144 5.50 4.25 4.92
N ILE A 145 6.28 5.04 4.17
CA ILE A 145 6.87 4.61 2.90
C ILE A 145 7.92 3.51 3.14
N SER A 146 8.79 3.71 4.13
CA SER A 146 9.82 2.74 4.51
C SER A 146 9.24 1.40 4.94
N ASP A 147 8.19 1.39 5.76
CA ASP A 147 7.58 0.18 6.29
C ASP A 147 7.01 -0.69 5.17
N VAL A 148 6.41 -0.08 4.14
CA VAL A 148 5.95 -0.82 2.96
C VAL A 148 7.14 -1.31 2.13
N LEU A 149 8.07 -0.44 1.72
CA LEU A 149 9.11 -0.82 0.75
C LEU A 149 10.17 -1.77 1.32
N LYS A 150 10.42 -1.77 2.64
CA LYS A 150 11.28 -2.75 3.32
C LYS A 150 10.75 -4.18 3.20
N GLN A 151 9.43 -4.37 3.19
CA GLN A 151 8.86 -5.70 2.94
C GLN A 151 9.14 -6.18 1.52
N TYR A 152 9.10 -5.28 0.54
CA TYR A 152 9.48 -5.61 -0.84
C TYR A 152 10.98 -5.87 -0.96
N GLU A 153 11.84 -5.10 -0.32
CA GLU A 153 13.29 -5.38 -0.28
C GLU A 153 13.59 -6.78 0.29
N SER A 154 12.93 -7.17 1.38
CA SER A 154 13.10 -8.51 1.96
C SER A 154 12.56 -9.63 1.07
N THR A 155 11.56 -9.33 0.22
CA THR A 155 10.90 -10.31 -0.65
C THR A 155 11.63 -10.53 -1.98
N TYR A 156 12.23 -9.48 -2.53
CA TYR A 156 12.89 -9.49 -3.84
C TYR A 156 14.41 -9.40 -3.65
N PRO A 157 15.16 -10.52 -3.66
CA PRO A 157 16.58 -10.53 -3.30
C PRO A 157 17.45 -9.66 -4.20
N ASP A 158 17.03 -9.41 -5.44
CA ASP A 158 17.71 -8.56 -6.41
C ASP A 158 17.33 -7.07 -6.30
N PHE A 159 16.46 -6.71 -5.37
CA PHE A 159 16.03 -5.34 -5.10
C PHE A 159 16.75 -4.75 -3.89
N LYS A 160 17.14 -3.48 -4.01
CA LYS A 160 17.67 -2.65 -2.93
C LYS A 160 16.83 -1.38 -2.83
N TYR A 161 16.28 -1.17 -1.64
CA TYR A 161 15.53 0.02 -1.31
C TYR A 161 16.42 1.01 -0.54
N PHE A 162 16.26 2.30 -0.83
CA PHE A 162 16.87 3.40 -0.09
C PHE A 162 15.78 4.19 0.63
N ASP A 163 15.95 4.37 1.94
CA ASP A 163 14.98 5.09 2.77
C ASP A 163 14.72 6.52 2.23
N PRO A 164 13.53 7.10 2.46
CA PRO A 164 13.15 8.37 1.86
C PRO A 164 14.10 9.46 2.33
N SER A 165 14.61 10.23 1.38
CA SER A 165 15.67 11.21 1.63
C SER A 165 15.26 12.63 1.21
N PRO A 166 15.67 13.69 1.91
CA PRO A 166 15.42 15.06 1.46
C PRO A 166 16.18 15.38 0.18
N ILE A 167 15.79 16.44 -0.54
CA ILE A 167 16.37 16.75 -1.86
C ILE A 167 17.86 17.05 -1.80
N ASP A 168 18.31 17.59 -0.67
CA ASP A 168 19.69 17.97 -0.43
C ASP A 168 20.52 16.82 0.19
N PHE A 169 20.17 15.57 -0.12
CA PHE A 169 20.79 14.35 0.40
C PHE A 169 22.33 14.30 0.27
N ASP A 170 22.90 14.93 -0.77
CA ASP A 170 24.34 15.02 -1.02
C ASP A 170 25.03 16.16 -0.26
N SER A 171 24.26 17.11 0.30
CA SER A 171 24.81 18.25 1.05
C SER A 171 25.54 17.79 2.28
N LYS A 172 26.58 18.53 2.68
CA LYS A 172 27.40 18.26 3.87
C LYS A 172 27.26 19.43 4.86
N PRO A 173 26.27 19.38 5.77
CA PRO A 173 26.04 20.46 6.71
C PRO A 173 27.28 20.76 7.56
N THR A 174 27.46 22.02 7.92
CA THR A 174 28.59 22.43 8.76
C THR A 174 28.44 21.80 10.14
N GLY A 175 29.49 21.12 10.62
CA GLY A 175 29.48 20.41 11.91
C GLY A 175 29.29 18.90 11.81
N GLU A 176 28.87 18.38 10.65
CA GLU A 176 28.65 16.93 10.44
C GLU A 176 29.93 16.16 10.05
N ASN A 177 31.11 16.73 10.31
CA ASN A 177 32.42 16.12 10.03
C ASN A 177 32.56 15.59 8.57
N GLY A 178 31.94 16.29 7.61
CA GLY A 178 31.97 15.93 6.19
C GLY A 178 31.02 14.78 5.80
N ARG A 179 30.14 14.32 6.70
CA ARG A 179 29.02 13.43 6.37
C ARG A 179 27.98 14.17 5.56
N CYS A 180 27.32 13.44 4.67
CA CYS A 180 26.23 13.99 3.89
C CYS A 180 24.92 13.88 4.69
N VAL A 181 23.92 14.67 4.30
CA VAL A 181 22.57 14.60 4.84
C VAL A 181 22.04 13.15 4.76
N THR A 182 22.26 12.48 3.62
CA THR A 182 22.03 11.03 3.48
C THR A 182 23.29 10.35 2.97
N ASP A 183 24.08 9.81 3.90
CA ASP A 183 25.35 9.14 3.61
C ASP A 183 25.21 7.96 2.63
N GLU A 184 24.12 7.20 2.70
CA GLU A 184 23.90 6.01 1.84
C GLU A 184 23.76 6.40 0.36
N LEU A 185 23.06 7.49 0.05
CA LEU A 185 22.92 8.01 -1.31
C LEU A 185 24.17 8.76 -1.76
N CYS A 186 24.73 9.59 -0.89
CA CYS A 186 25.91 10.39 -1.18
C CYS A 186 27.14 9.54 -1.51
N LYS A 187 27.29 8.41 -0.84
CA LYS A 187 28.37 7.44 -1.04
C LYS A 187 27.95 6.27 -1.93
N PHE A 188 26.80 6.36 -2.60
CA PHE A 188 26.31 5.29 -3.46
C PHE A 188 27.34 4.92 -4.51
N ASN A 189 27.68 3.63 -4.56
CA ASN A 189 28.50 3.04 -5.59
C ASN A 189 27.88 1.73 -6.06
N LEU A 190 27.53 1.67 -7.33
CA LEU A 190 26.86 0.52 -7.93
C LEU A 190 27.68 -0.78 -7.79
N LYS A 191 29.01 -0.70 -7.78
CA LYS A 191 29.91 -1.85 -7.61
C LYS A 191 29.77 -2.53 -6.25
N ASP A 192 29.29 -1.81 -5.23
CA ASP A 192 29.08 -2.37 -3.90
C ASP A 192 27.86 -3.31 -3.88
N TYR A 193 26.96 -3.17 -4.86
CA TYR A 193 25.69 -3.88 -4.94
C TYR A 193 25.60 -4.85 -6.12
N TYR A 194 26.20 -4.51 -7.26
CA TYR A 194 26.15 -5.33 -8.46
C TYR A 194 27.25 -6.39 -8.43
N HIS A 195 26.87 -7.62 -8.12
CA HIS A 195 27.76 -8.78 -7.99
C HIS A 195 27.42 -9.85 -9.02
N ASP A 196 28.19 -10.94 -9.03
CA ASP A 196 27.83 -12.14 -9.80
C ASP A 196 26.43 -12.65 -9.44
N GLU A 197 25.73 -13.25 -10.41
CA GLU A 197 24.34 -13.71 -10.26
C GLU A 197 24.14 -14.81 -9.21
N THR A 198 25.20 -15.53 -8.84
CA THR A 198 25.17 -16.52 -7.75
C THR A 198 25.26 -15.88 -6.36
N SER A 199 25.62 -14.60 -6.27
CA SER A 199 25.77 -13.88 -5.00
C SER A 199 24.41 -13.47 -4.43
N ASN A 200 24.18 -13.81 -3.16
CA ASN A 200 23.03 -13.30 -2.39
C ASN A 200 23.07 -11.79 -2.14
N LYS A 201 24.21 -11.14 -2.43
CA LYS A 201 24.37 -9.68 -2.36
C LYS A 201 24.06 -8.98 -3.67
N ASN A 202 23.85 -9.72 -4.77
CA ASN A 202 23.66 -9.12 -6.07
C ASN A 202 22.32 -8.37 -6.14
N LYS A 203 22.41 -7.06 -6.28
CA LYS A 203 21.25 -6.18 -6.50
C LYS A 203 21.30 -5.66 -7.93
N THR A 204 20.16 -5.77 -8.60
CA THR A 204 19.99 -5.34 -9.99
C THR A 204 18.86 -4.34 -10.14
N LYS A 205 18.05 -4.16 -9.10
CA LYS A 205 16.97 -3.18 -9.05
C LYS A 205 17.15 -2.27 -7.86
N PHE A 206 16.97 -0.97 -8.07
CA PHE A 206 17.14 0.05 -7.04
C PHE A 206 15.93 0.97 -7.04
N GLY A 207 15.32 1.15 -5.87
CA GLY A 207 14.19 2.05 -5.67
C GLY A 207 14.54 3.11 -4.64
N MET A 208 14.38 4.37 -5.02
CA MET A 208 14.69 5.53 -4.19
C MET A 208 13.47 6.46 -4.14
N VAL A 209 13.22 7.05 -2.98
CA VAL A 209 12.16 8.02 -2.76
C VAL A 209 12.78 9.29 -2.19
N PHE A 210 12.36 10.45 -2.68
CA PHE A 210 12.87 11.74 -2.26
C PHE A 210 11.75 12.67 -1.82
N ASN A 211 11.96 13.41 -0.75
CA ASN A 211 11.19 14.62 -0.48
C ASN A 211 11.82 15.78 -1.24
N LEU A 212 11.02 16.65 -1.87
CA LEU A 212 11.54 17.83 -2.55
C LEU A 212 11.97 18.96 -1.60
N ASP A 213 11.63 18.87 -0.32
CA ASP A 213 12.15 19.75 0.71
C ASP A 213 13.52 19.27 1.23
N LYS A 214 14.27 20.22 1.79
CA LYS A 214 15.56 19.98 2.44
C LYS A 214 15.41 19.31 3.81
N HIS A 215 16.53 18.83 4.34
CA HIS A 215 16.56 18.14 5.64
C HIS A 215 16.11 18.98 6.84
N ASP A 216 16.10 20.30 6.72
CA ASP A 216 15.67 21.26 7.75
C ASP A 216 14.28 21.86 7.48
N GLU A 217 13.57 21.33 6.49
CA GLU A 217 12.25 21.77 6.05
C GLU A 217 11.16 20.72 6.38
N PRO A 218 9.87 21.12 6.46
CA PRO A 218 8.81 20.26 6.97
C PRO A 218 8.36 19.13 6.02
N GLY A 219 8.75 19.18 4.74
CA GLY A 219 8.33 18.22 3.71
C GLY A 219 7.20 18.77 2.83
N SER A 220 7.31 18.55 1.51
CA SER A 220 6.36 19.13 0.54
C SER A 220 5.82 18.13 -0.49
N HIS A 221 6.68 17.27 -1.03
CA HIS A 221 6.29 16.40 -2.15
C HIS A 221 7.21 15.20 -2.25
N TRP A 222 6.62 14.02 -2.47
CA TRP A 222 7.35 12.78 -2.66
C TRP A 222 7.50 12.45 -4.15
N VAL A 223 8.74 12.18 -4.57
CA VAL A 223 9.09 11.72 -5.92
C VAL A 223 9.94 10.47 -5.86
N SER A 224 10.05 9.74 -6.97
CA SER A 224 10.78 8.45 -6.99
C SER A 224 11.69 8.28 -8.18
N LEU A 225 12.75 7.49 -7.99
CA LEU A 225 13.69 7.07 -9.01
C LEU A 225 13.82 5.55 -8.95
N PHE A 226 13.69 4.89 -10.10
CA PHE A 226 13.81 3.44 -10.19
C PHE A 226 14.83 3.05 -11.26
N THR A 227 15.73 2.14 -10.91
CA THR A 227 16.74 1.58 -11.82
C THR A 227 16.55 0.08 -11.94
N ASP A 228 16.55 -0.45 -13.16
CA ASP A 228 16.59 -1.89 -13.44
C ASP A 228 17.75 -2.20 -14.40
N LEU A 229 18.78 -2.86 -13.87
CA LEU A 229 19.99 -3.21 -14.62
C LEU A 229 19.81 -4.43 -15.52
N LYS A 230 18.72 -5.20 -15.34
CA LYS A 230 18.47 -6.47 -16.03
C LYS A 230 17.07 -6.56 -16.64
N ASP A 231 16.44 -5.42 -16.94
CA ASP A 231 15.17 -5.43 -17.66
C ASP A 231 15.28 -6.20 -18.99
N LYS A 232 14.22 -6.92 -19.35
CA LYS A 232 14.22 -7.84 -20.49
C LYS A 232 14.48 -7.16 -21.84
N GLN A 233 14.04 -5.92 -22.02
CA GLN A 233 14.26 -5.19 -23.27
C GLN A 233 15.56 -4.41 -23.20
N LYS A 234 15.72 -3.57 -22.18
CA LYS A 234 16.94 -2.78 -21.98
C LYS A 234 17.06 -2.27 -20.55
N PRO A 235 18.27 -2.28 -19.96
CA PRO A 235 18.54 -1.63 -18.69
C PRO A 235 18.10 -0.17 -18.70
N PHE A 236 17.49 0.30 -17.61
CA PHE A 236 16.97 1.66 -17.54
C PHE A 236 17.06 2.28 -16.15
N ILE A 237 17.01 3.60 -16.14
CA ILE A 237 16.80 4.44 -14.96
C ILE A 237 15.68 5.42 -15.29
N MET A 238 14.65 5.47 -14.44
CA MET A 238 13.43 6.23 -14.72
C MET A 238 13.01 7.04 -13.50
N TYR A 239 12.76 8.33 -13.73
CA TYR A 239 12.27 9.28 -12.73
C TYR A 239 10.74 9.38 -12.81
N PHE A 240 10.12 9.51 -11.66
CA PHE A 240 8.67 9.64 -11.55
C PHE A 240 8.28 10.66 -10.48
N ASP A 241 7.69 11.74 -10.99
CA ASP A 241 6.92 12.71 -10.25
C ASP A 241 5.45 12.57 -10.65
N SER A 242 4.58 12.30 -9.68
CA SER A 242 3.15 12.16 -9.95
C SER A 242 2.50 13.46 -10.41
N ALA A 243 2.99 14.64 -10.00
CA ALA A 243 2.51 15.94 -10.46
C ALA A 243 3.02 16.28 -11.87
N GLY A 244 3.96 15.50 -12.42
CA GLY A 244 4.50 15.72 -13.75
C GLY A 244 5.51 16.87 -13.82
N ASP A 245 6.14 17.22 -12.70
CA ASP A 245 7.22 18.19 -12.66
C ASP A 245 8.55 17.62 -13.18
N GLU A 246 9.46 18.53 -13.51
CA GLU A 246 10.78 18.18 -14.02
C GLU A 246 11.65 17.59 -12.89
N ILE A 247 12.56 16.70 -13.26
CA ILE A 247 13.54 16.15 -12.34
C ILE A 247 14.40 17.27 -11.74
N GLN A 248 14.53 17.27 -10.42
CA GLN A 248 15.39 18.23 -9.72
C GLN A 248 16.88 17.96 -10.00
N PRO A 249 17.73 18.99 -10.06
CA PRO A 249 19.15 18.85 -10.37
C PRO A 249 19.87 17.81 -9.51
N GLU A 250 19.59 17.75 -8.21
CA GLU A 250 20.21 16.84 -7.25
C GLU A 250 19.91 15.37 -7.60
N ILE A 251 18.64 15.05 -7.88
CA ILE A 251 18.22 13.72 -8.30
C ILE A 251 18.81 13.37 -9.67
N LYS A 252 18.87 14.35 -10.58
CA LYS A 252 19.47 14.17 -11.90
C LYS A 252 20.96 13.87 -11.80
N GLU A 253 21.70 14.57 -10.95
CA GLU A 253 23.12 14.33 -10.70
C GLU A 253 23.36 12.92 -10.14
N LEU A 254 22.53 12.46 -9.19
CA LEU A 254 22.56 11.07 -8.73
C LEU A 254 22.30 10.08 -9.87
N ALA A 255 21.28 10.31 -10.69
CA ALA A 255 20.96 9.44 -11.82
C ALA A 255 22.11 9.39 -12.84
N ASP A 256 22.73 10.52 -13.16
CA ASP A 256 23.88 10.61 -14.07
C ASP A 256 25.10 9.88 -13.48
N ARG A 257 25.35 9.99 -12.16
CA ARG A 257 26.39 9.19 -11.46
C ARG A 257 26.13 7.68 -11.62
N ILE A 258 24.89 7.22 -11.43
CA ILE A 258 24.51 5.81 -11.59
C ILE A 258 24.72 5.35 -13.04
N ILE A 259 24.35 6.16 -14.03
CA ILE A 259 24.55 5.86 -15.46
C ILE A 259 26.03 5.68 -15.79
N ILE A 260 26.89 6.57 -15.28
CA ILE A 260 28.35 6.47 -15.48
C ILE A 260 28.88 5.19 -14.84
N GLN A 261 28.51 4.91 -13.58
CA GLN A 261 28.95 3.70 -12.88
C GLN A 261 28.47 2.41 -13.58
N ALA A 262 27.25 2.40 -14.12
CA ALA A 262 26.74 1.28 -14.90
C ALA A 262 27.51 1.09 -16.22
N LYS A 263 27.86 2.18 -16.91
CA LYS A 263 28.66 2.14 -18.13
C LYS A 263 30.04 1.53 -17.88
N ASP A 264 30.68 1.85 -16.75
CA ASP A 264 31.96 1.26 -16.33
C ASP A 264 31.87 -0.25 -16.07
N LEU A 265 30.66 -0.76 -15.84
CA LEU A 265 30.35 -2.18 -15.70
C LEU A 265 29.86 -2.82 -17.01
N GLY A 266 29.90 -2.09 -18.13
CA GLY A 266 29.43 -2.57 -19.44
C GLY A 266 27.90 -2.55 -19.59
N ILE A 267 27.17 -1.87 -18.71
CA ILE A 267 25.71 -1.78 -18.71
C ILE A 267 25.31 -0.40 -19.26
N GLN A 268 24.67 -0.38 -20.43
CA GLN A 268 24.16 0.85 -21.02
C GLN A 268 22.74 1.14 -20.51
N LEU A 269 22.63 2.02 -19.51
CA LEU A 269 21.33 2.47 -19.02
C LEU A 269 20.66 3.45 -19.99
N THR A 270 19.36 3.24 -20.21
CA THR A 270 18.46 4.22 -20.84
C THR A 270 17.82 5.08 -19.76
N SER A 271 18.04 6.39 -19.80
CA SER A 271 17.35 7.33 -18.91
C SER A 271 15.97 7.70 -19.46
N ASN A 272 14.95 7.75 -18.60
CA ASN A 272 13.64 8.31 -18.92
C ASN A 272 13.18 9.28 -17.82
N TYR A 273 13.11 10.56 -18.19
CA TYR A 273 12.68 11.67 -17.32
C TYR A 273 11.45 12.38 -17.89
N GLU A 274 10.69 11.71 -18.77
CA GLU A 274 9.51 12.29 -19.40
C GLU A 274 8.44 12.67 -18.38
N ARG A 275 7.75 13.77 -18.67
CA ARG A 275 6.80 14.40 -17.75
C ARG A 275 5.37 13.98 -18.09
N VAL A 276 4.69 13.37 -17.12
CA VAL A 276 3.26 13.05 -17.22
C VAL A 276 2.61 13.35 -15.89
N GLU A 277 1.64 14.27 -15.90
CA GLU A 277 0.82 14.58 -14.72
C GLU A 277 -0.19 13.45 -14.49
N HIS A 278 -0.02 12.74 -13.37
CA HIS A 278 -0.98 11.77 -12.85
C HIS A 278 -1.78 12.34 -11.69
N GLN A 279 -1.11 12.98 -10.75
CA GLN A 279 -1.70 13.53 -9.55
C GLN A 279 -2.35 14.88 -9.83
N ARG A 280 -3.60 15.04 -9.40
CA ARG A 280 -4.32 16.32 -9.44
C ARG A 280 -4.83 16.77 -8.07
N GLY A 281 -4.90 15.85 -7.12
CA GLY A 281 -5.11 16.13 -5.70
C GLY A 281 -3.81 16.43 -4.97
N ASN A 282 -3.91 16.74 -3.68
CA ASN A 282 -2.77 17.23 -2.89
C ASN A 282 -2.13 16.18 -1.98
N SER A 283 -2.65 14.94 -1.92
CA SER A 283 -2.31 13.98 -0.85
C SER A 283 -1.60 12.70 -1.27
N GLU A 284 -1.68 12.32 -2.55
CA GLU A 284 -1.35 10.95 -2.97
C GLU A 284 0.10 10.75 -3.41
N CYS A 285 0.99 11.76 -3.34
CA CYS A 285 2.34 11.68 -3.92
C CYS A 285 3.17 10.52 -3.35
N GLY A 286 3.08 10.29 -2.03
CA GLY A 286 3.70 9.12 -1.38
C GLY A 286 3.10 7.79 -1.88
N MET A 287 1.78 7.70 -2.00
CA MET A 287 1.11 6.50 -2.53
C MET A 287 1.45 6.24 -4.00
N TYR A 288 1.63 7.29 -4.80
CA TYR A 288 2.11 7.21 -6.16
C TYR A 288 3.55 6.67 -6.23
N CYS A 289 4.44 7.12 -5.33
CA CYS A 289 5.80 6.58 -5.22
C CYS A 289 5.78 5.07 -4.90
N LEU A 290 4.98 4.66 -3.92
CA LEU A 290 4.79 3.24 -3.59
C LEU A 290 4.28 2.45 -4.80
N TYR A 291 3.20 2.92 -5.42
CA TYR A 291 2.58 2.25 -6.56
C TYR A 291 3.55 2.12 -7.74
N TYR A 292 4.30 3.16 -8.03
CA TYR A 292 5.30 3.20 -9.10
C TYR A 292 6.41 2.17 -8.87
N ILE A 293 7.10 2.24 -7.72
CA ILE A 293 8.21 1.34 -7.39
C ILE A 293 7.74 -0.11 -7.37
N ILE A 294 6.62 -0.39 -6.70
CA ILE A 294 6.05 -1.75 -6.59
C ILE A 294 5.65 -2.29 -7.96
N SER A 295 5.05 -1.46 -8.82
CA SER A 295 4.64 -1.91 -10.16
C SER A 295 5.83 -2.25 -11.06
N LEU A 296 6.89 -1.44 -11.02
CA LEU A 296 8.11 -1.69 -11.78
C LEU A 296 8.88 -2.91 -11.27
N LEU A 297 8.95 -3.06 -9.94
CA LEU A 297 9.60 -4.19 -9.28
C LEU A 297 8.89 -5.51 -9.57
N THR A 298 7.57 -5.53 -9.43
CA THR A 298 6.78 -6.77 -9.61
C THR A 298 6.45 -7.08 -11.07
N GLY A 299 6.68 -6.11 -11.98
CA GLY A 299 6.29 -6.20 -13.38
C GLY A 299 4.77 -6.34 -13.56
N LYS A 300 3.98 -5.79 -12.63
CA LYS A 300 2.52 -5.87 -12.62
C LYS A 300 1.91 -4.54 -12.22
N ALA A 301 0.83 -4.17 -12.89
CA ALA A 301 0.05 -2.98 -12.56
C ALA A 301 -1.44 -3.28 -12.71
N GLY A 302 -2.30 -2.46 -12.11
CA GLY A 302 -3.74 -2.61 -12.31
C GLY A 302 -4.15 -2.11 -13.69
N LYS A 303 -5.11 -2.81 -14.30
CA LYS A 303 -5.68 -2.42 -15.59
C LYS A 303 -6.54 -1.17 -15.41
N LEU A 304 -6.10 -0.07 -16.02
CA LEU A 304 -6.86 1.16 -16.13
C LEU A 304 -7.94 0.95 -17.21
N LYS A 305 -9.22 1.20 -16.90
CA LYS A 305 -10.25 1.24 -17.95
C LYS A 305 -10.18 2.60 -18.64
N ASN A 306 -10.17 2.60 -19.97
CA ASN A 306 -10.34 3.79 -20.80
C ASN A 306 -11.79 4.30 -20.67
N THR A 307 -12.11 4.95 -19.55
CA THR A 307 -13.38 5.62 -19.36
C THR A 307 -13.13 7.11 -19.42
N GLY A 308 -13.29 7.71 -20.60
CA GLY A 308 -13.06 9.13 -20.87
C GLY A 308 -13.56 10.06 -19.77
N GLY A 309 -12.68 10.37 -18.81
CA GLY A 309 -12.95 11.26 -17.68
C GLY A 309 -13.67 10.65 -16.47
N ASN A 310 -13.98 9.35 -16.42
CA ASN A 310 -14.63 8.75 -15.24
C ASN A 310 -13.62 7.97 -14.38
N PRO A 311 -13.29 8.45 -13.17
CA PRO A 311 -12.22 7.92 -12.31
C PRO A 311 -12.52 6.55 -11.67
N ASP A 312 -13.74 6.02 -11.80
CA ASP A 312 -14.23 4.98 -10.90
C ASP A 312 -14.20 3.55 -11.46
N ASN A 313 -13.19 3.24 -12.27
CA ASN A 313 -13.18 1.96 -12.97
C ASN A 313 -11.77 1.41 -13.20
N SER A 314 -11.05 1.12 -12.12
CA SER A 314 -10.01 0.09 -12.18
C SER A 314 -10.65 -1.29 -12.16
N SER A 315 -10.23 -2.17 -13.05
CA SER A 315 -10.53 -3.59 -12.92
C SER A 315 -9.70 -4.17 -11.75
N SER A 316 -10.19 -5.21 -11.07
CA SER A 316 -9.33 -6.07 -10.23
C SER A 316 -8.30 -6.86 -11.05
N GLU A 317 -8.43 -6.81 -12.38
CA GLU A 317 -7.51 -7.39 -13.34
C GLU A 317 -6.16 -6.66 -13.32
N LEU A 318 -5.09 -7.44 -13.19
CA LEU A 318 -3.72 -6.96 -13.34
C LEU A 318 -3.27 -7.13 -14.79
N ILE A 319 -2.49 -6.18 -15.28
CA ILE A 319 -1.70 -6.29 -16.49
C ILE A 319 -0.24 -6.54 -16.14
N ASN A 320 0.48 -7.15 -17.08
CA ASN A 320 1.91 -7.37 -16.93
C ASN A 320 2.70 -6.24 -17.60
N LEU A 321 3.69 -5.72 -16.88
CA LEU A 321 4.69 -4.77 -17.36
C LEU A 321 5.99 -5.54 -17.63
N HIS A 322 5.99 -6.32 -18.71
CA HIS A 322 7.01 -7.34 -18.96
C HIS A 322 8.41 -6.80 -19.28
N ASP A 323 8.50 -5.56 -19.75
CA ASP A 323 9.74 -4.93 -20.21
C ASP A 323 9.66 -3.40 -20.10
N TYR A 324 10.77 -2.73 -20.44
CA TYR A 324 10.89 -1.27 -20.47
C TYR A 324 9.75 -0.59 -21.24
N ALA A 325 9.41 -1.06 -22.45
CA ALA A 325 8.40 -0.41 -23.27
C ALA A 325 7.01 -0.45 -22.62
N ALA A 326 6.61 -1.60 -22.05
CA ALA A 326 5.36 -1.71 -21.32
C ALA A 326 5.32 -0.83 -20.06
N LYS A 327 6.44 -0.74 -19.33
CA LYS A 327 6.60 0.12 -18.15
C LYS A 327 6.47 1.60 -18.51
N VAL A 328 7.16 2.03 -19.57
CA VAL A 328 7.08 3.41 -20.08
C VAL A 328 5.69 3.73 -20.60
N GLU A 329 5.07 2.86 -21.38
CA GLU A 329 3.71 3.10 -21.88
C GLU A 329 2.73 3.30 -20.72
N TYR A 330 2.81 2.48 -19.67
CA TYR A 330 1.89 2.55 -18.54
C TYR A 330 2.04 3.84 -17.71
N PHE A 331 3.28 4.27 -17.43
CA PHE A 331 3.54 5.44 -16.57
C PHE A 331 3.82 6.73 -17.33
N LYS A 332 4.12 6.67 -18.62
CA LYS A 332 4.59 7.80 -19.43
C LYS A 332 3.90 7.89 -20.80
N GLY A 333 3.06 6.92 -21.19
CA GLY A 333 2.34 6.89 -22.47
C GLY A 333 1.14 7.86 -22.57
N GLY A 334 0.98 8.77 -21.60
CA GLY A 334 -0.05 9.81 -21.61
C GLY A 334 -1.41 9.38 -21.03
N GLN A 335 -1.66 8.08 -20.81
CA GLN A 335 -2.82 7.66 -20.01
C GLN A 335 -2.61 8.02 -18.54
N ARG A 336 -3.48 8.88 -18.02
CA ARG A 336 -3.46 9.26 -16.60
C ARG A 336 -3.87 8.10 -15.69
N ILE A 337 -3.05 7.79 -14.68
CA ILE A 337 -3.45 7.02 -13.49
C ILE A 337 -4.25 7.95 -12.56
N PRO A 338 -5.52 7.64 -12.20
CA PRO A 338 -6.32 8.55 -11.37
C PRO A 338 -5.97 8.51 -9.88
N ASP A 339 -6.08 9.66 -9.20
CA ASP A 339 -5.85 9.76 -7.74
C ASP A 339 -6.72 8.80 -6.94
N GLN A 340 -8.02 8.69 -7.27
CA GLN A 340 -8.91 7.75 -6.59
C GLN A 340 -8.48 6.28 -6.75
N TYR A 341 -7.81 5.93 -7.85
CA TYR A 341 -7.27 4.59 -8.03
C TYR A 341 -6.08 4.35 -7.11
N VAL A 342 -5.17 5.33 -7.00
CA VAL A 342 -4.01 5.26 -6.10
C VAL A 342 -4.42 5.34 -4.63
N PHE A 343 -5.42 6.16 -4.30
CA PHE A 343 -6.00 6.23 -2.96
C PHE A 343 -6.53 4.86 -2.50
N LYS A 344 -7.19 4.11 -3.38
CA LYS A 344 -7.67 2.75 -3.07
C LYS A 344 -6.52 1.76 -2.80
N LYS A 345 -5.27 2.05 -3.22
CA LYS A 345 -4.10 1.24 -2.88
C LYS A 345 -3.72 1.31 -1.39
N ARG A 346 -4.22 2.31 -0.65
CA ARG A 346 -4.07 2.37 0.80
C ARG A 346 -4.63 1.12 1.49
N ASP A 347 -5.74 0.58 0.97
CA ASP A 347 -6.34 -0.67 1.46
C ASP A 347 -5.66 -1.94 0.93
N GLU A 348 -4.64 -1.82 0.08
CA GLU A 348 -3.81 -2.94 -0.38
C GLU A 348 -2.46 -2.97 0.34
N TYR A 349 -1.87 -1.79 0.57
CA TYR A 349 -0.53 -1.65 1.16
C TYR A 349 -0.53 -1.51 2.69
N PHE A 350 -1.69 -1.29 3.31
CA PHE A 350 -1.79 -1.11 4.76
C PHE A 350 -2.96 -1.90 5.37
N ASN A 351 -2.78 -2.35 6.60
CA ASN A 351 -3.83 -2.91 7.45
C ASN A 351 -4.50 -1.83 8.31
N ASN A 352 -5.70 -2.12 8.82
CA ASN A 352 -6.30 -1.22 9.81
C ASN A 352 -5.56 -1.35 11.14
N GLN A 353 -5.47 -0.25 11.88
CA GLN A 353 -4.80 -0.21 13.18
C GLN A 353 -5.38 -1.23 14.18
N LYS A 354 -4.49 -1.74 15.04
CA LYS A 354 -4.73 -2.83 15.99
C LYS A 354 -5.52 -2.45 17.24
#